data_AF-A0A4Y2SR40-F1
#
_entry.id   AF-A0A4Y2SR40-F1
#
_cell.length_a   1.000
_cell.length_b   1.000
_cell.length_c   1.000
_cell.angle_alpha   90.00
_cell.angle_beta   90.00
_cell.angle_gamma   90.00
#
_symmetry.space_group_name_H-M   'P 1'
#
loop_
_entity.id
_entity.type
_entity.pdbx_description
1 polymer ?
#
loop_
_entity_poly.entity_id
_entity_poly.type
_entity_poly.pdbx_seq_one_letter_code
_entity_poly.pdbx_strand_id
1 'polypeptide(L)'
;MPNVKKNSSVIHPNSRKAMQMARARSEHRGIKLEIRRKESPIKLQAKLNKFKRFRDNIDASKSVYTSEEVDELSTRIDRYIQRISEEELKTLKAKQSIIGRHNQNRMPVEHKMQFTVEQEKRDYETCGF
;
A
#
# COMPACT_ATOMS: atom_id res chain seq x y z
N MET A 1 48.40 43.13 -7.32
CA MET A 1 48.42 41.65 -7.26
C MET A 1 47.02 41.12 -7.52
N PRO A 2 46.81 40.18 -8.47
CA PRO A 2 45.47 39.68 -8.76
C PRO A 2 45.01 38.73 -7.65
N ASN A 3 43.78 38.95 -7.17
CA ASN A 3 43.17 38.22 -6.07
C ASN A 3 42.72 36.84 -6.55
N VAL A 4 43.52 35.79 -6.27
CA VAL A 4 43.17 34.42 -6.60
C VAL A 4 41.94 34.03 -5.76
N LYS A 5 40.78 33.89 -6.40
CA LYS A 5 39.59 33.31 -5.77
C LYS A 5 39.99 31.94 -5.22
N LYS A 6 40.01 31.80 -3.89
CA LYS A 6 40.24 30.52 -3.20
C LYS A 6 39.15 29.54 -3.64
N ASN A 7 39.46 28.73 -4.65
CA ASN A 7 38.62 27.66 -5.13
C ASN A 7 38.37 26.67 -3.99
N SER A 8 37.09 26.41 -3.73
CA SER A 8 36.56 25.34 -2.88
C SER A 8 37.33 25.05 -1.60
N SER A 9 36.99 25.75 -0.50
CA SER A 9 37.36 25.29 0.84
C SER A 9 36.90 23.84 1.00
N VAL A 10 37.81 22.92 1.34
CA VAL A 10 37.46 21.55 1.75
C VAL A 10 36.57 21.67 2.99
N ILE A 11 35.28 21.36 2.84
CA ILE A 11 34.31 21.44 3.93
C ILE A 11 34.31 20.10 4.66
N HIS A 12 34.60 20.11 5.96
CA HIS A 12 34.56 18.90 6.77
C HIS A 12 33.15 18.25 6.72
N PRO A 13 33.03 16.92 6.54
CA PRO A 13 31.75 16.23 6.36
C PRO A 13 30.74 16.50 7.48
N ASN A 14 31.20 16.60 8.73
CA ASN A 14 30.35 16.86 9.90
C ASN A 14 30.12 18.35 10.20
N SER A 15 30.59 19.25 9.34
CA SER A 15 30.39 20.69 9.56
C SER A 15 28.94 21.11 9.34
N ARG A 16 28.52 22.19 10.01
CA ARG A 16 27.20 22.80 9.80
C ARG A 16 26.96 23.19 8.34
N LYS A 17 28.02 23.62 7.64
CA LYS A 17 27.97 23.97 6.21
C LYS A 17 27.74 22.74 5.33
N ALA A 18 28.40 21.61 5.61
CA ALA A 18 28.12 20.34 4.93
C ALA A 18 26.69 19.85 5.18
N MET A 19 26.19 19.92 6.42
CA MET A 19 24.82 19.53 6.75
C MET A 19 23.78 20.42 6.04
N GLN A 20 24.02 21.74 5.96
CA GLN A 20 23.16 22.65 5.21
C GLN A 20 23.18 22.33 3.72
N MET A 21 24.35 22.06 3.13
CA MET A 21 24.45 21.65 1.73
C MET A 21 23.79 20.30 1.46
N ALA A 22 23.86 19.34 2.39
CA ALA A 22 23.16 18.05 2.27
C ALA A 22 21.63 18.19 2.37
N ARG A 23 21.14 19.14 3.18
CA ARG A 23 19.71 19.49 3.26
C ARG A 23 19.25 20.31 2.04
N ALA A 24 20.12 21.17 1.52
CA ALA A 24 19.88 22.02 0.35
C ALA A 24 20.03 21.27 -0.98
N ARG A 25 20.85 20.21 -1.02
CA ARG A 25 20.78 19.16 -2.04
C ARG A 25 19.40 18.53 -1.89
N SER A 26 18.51 19.02 -2.72
CA SER A 26 17.15 18.57 -2.96
C SER A 26 17.04 17.06 -3.21
N GLU A 27 18.14 16.31 -3.37
CA GLU A 27 18.20 14.86 -3.54
C GLU A 27 17.35 14.10 -2.51
N HIS A 28 17.47 14.39 -1.20
CA HIS A 28 16.60 13.72 -0.21
C HIS A 28 15.12 14.08 -0.34
N ARG A 29 14.79 15.30 -0.76
CA ARG A 29 13.40 15.73 -1.02
C ARG A 29 12.88 15.12 -2.33
N GLY A 30 13.70 15.05 -3.36
CA GLY A 30 13.43 14.45 -4.66
C GLY A 30 13.22 12.94 -4.53
N ILE A 31 14.07 12.24 -3.78
CA ILE A 31 13.91 10.81 -3.47
C ILE A 31 12.58 10.57 -2.74
N LYS A 32 12.26 11.36 -1.70
CA LYS A 32 10.97 11.24 -1.00
C LYS A 32 9.78 11.54 -1.91
N LEU A 33 9.91 12.52 -2.80
CA LEU A 33 8.87 12.88 -3.76
C LEU A 33 8.66 11.77 -4.78
N GLU A 34 9.74 11.20 -5.33
CA GLU A 34 9.70 10.07 -6.25
C GLU A 34 9.10 8.82 -5.62
N ILE A 35 9.45 8.53 -4.36
CA ILE A 35 8.80 7.45 -3.59
C ILE A 35 7.28 7.71 -3.50
N ARG A 36 6.86 8.91 -3.11
CA ARG A 36 5.43 9.26 -3.04
C ARG A 36 4.73 9.17 -4.41
N ARG A 37 5.39 9.61 -5.48
CA ARG A 37 4.87 9.52 -6.86
C ARG A 37 4.68 8.08 -7.30
N LYS A 38 5.52 7.15 -6.84
CA LYS A 38 5.39 5.72 -7.11
C LYS A 38 4.33 5.05 -6.23
N GLU A 39 4.27 5.39 -4.95
CA GLU A 39 3.33 4.78 -4.01
C GLU A 39 1.89 5.27 -4.18
N SER A 40 1.69 6.53 -4.54
CA SER A 40 0.35 7.14 -4.60
C SER A 40 -0.56 6.42 -5.61
N PRO A 41 -0.14 6.14 -6.86
CA PRO A 41 -0.94 5.38 -7.80
C PRO A 41 -1.25 3.96 -7.31
N ILE A 42 -0.30 3.31 -6.64
CA ILE A 42 -0.49 1.95 -6.09
C ILE A 42 -1.60 1.96 -5.03
N LYS A 43 -1.56 2.92 -4.10
CA LYS A 43 -2.60 3.09 -3.07
C LYS A 43 -3.96 3.41 -3.68
N LEU A 44 -3.98 4.31 -4.68
CA LEU A 44 -5.20 4.66 -5.39
C LEU A 44 -5.78 3.46 -6.14
N GLN A 45 -4.95 2.68 -6.81
CA GLN A 45 -5.37 1.51 -7.57
C GLN A 45 -5.91 0.41 -6.66
N ALA A 46 -5.33 0.20 -5.49
CA ALA A 46 -5.88 -0.72 -4.49
C ALA A 46 -7.31 -0.30 -4.08
N LYS A 47 -7.54 0.98 -3.81
CA LYS A 47 -8.87 1.52 -3.50
C LYS A 47 -9.85 1.40 -4.67
N LEU A 48 -9.41 1.70 -5.90
CA LEU A 48 -10.24 1.55 -7.10
C LEU A 48 -10.64 0.10 -7.35
N ASN A 49 -9.74 -0.85 -7.12
CA ASN A 49 -10.05 -2.27 -7.24
C ASN A 49 -11.12 -2.70 -6.22
N LYS A 50 -11.05 -2.19 -4.98
CA LYS A 50 -12.08 -2.37 -3.95
C LYS A 50 -13.43 -1.81 -4.42
N PHE A 51 -13.48 -0.56 -4.88
CA PHE A 51 -14.72 0.05 -5.39
C PHE A 51 -15.30 -0.61 -6.64
N LYS A 52 -14.44 -1.02 -7.58
CA LYS A 52 -14.87 -1.73 -8.78
C LYS A 52 -15.59 -3.02 -8.42
N ARG A 53 -15.10 -3.75 -7.42
CA ARG A 53 -15.76 -4.96 -6.93
C ARG A 53 -17.15 -4.66 -6.38
N PHE A 54 -17.31 -3.61 -5.58
CA PHE A 54 -18.63 -3.22 -5.09
C PHE A 54 -19.56 -2.86 -6.24
N ARG A 55 -19.11 -1.99 -7.15
CA ARG A 55 -19.88 -1.58 -8.32
C ARG A 55 -20.32 -2.76 -9.17
N ASP A 56 -19.43 -3.71 -9.46
CA ASP A 56 -19.74 -4.86 -10.30
C ASP A 56 -20.72 -5.85 -9.60
N ASN A 57 -20.93 -5.72 -8.29
CA ASN A 57 -21.87 -6.51 -7.49
C ASN A 57 -23.12 -5.71 -7.07
N ILE A 58 -23.25 -4.46 -7.47
CA ILE A 58 -24.42 -3.61 -7.23
C ILE A 58 -25.23 -3.59 -8.53
N ASP A 59 -26.55 -3.60 -8.40
CA ASP A 59 -27.46 -3.47 -9.54
C ASP A 59 -27.50 -2.00 -9.96
N ALA A 60 -26.84 -1.68 -11.08
CA ALA A 60 -26.76 -0.32 -11.60
C ALA A 60 -28.12 0.25 -12.05
N SER A 61 -29.16 -0.59 -12.18
CA SER A 61 -30.51 -0.14 -12.53
C SER A 61 -31.32 0.35 -11.34
N LYS A 62 -30.92 -0.01 -10.11
CA LYS A 62 -31.58 0.42 -8.88
C LYS A 62 -30.97 1.72 -8.35
N SER A 63 -31.82 2.69 -8.05
CA SER A 63 -31.43 3.97 -7.47
C SER A 63 -31.51 4.00 -5.93
N VAL A 64 -32.30 3.10 -5.34
CA VAL A 64 -32.53 3.02 -3.90
C VAL A 64 -32.48 1.57 -3.47
N TYR A 65 -31.84 1.32 -2.33
CA TYR A 65 -31.78 0.02 -1.67
C TYR A 65 -32.55 0.06 -0.36
N THR A 66 -33.33 -0.97 -0.07
CA THR A 66 -33.94 -1.16 1.26
C THR A 66 -32.90 -1.67 2.26
N SER A 67 -33.19 -1.59 3.56
CA SER A 67 -32.27 -2.12 4.58
C SER A 67 -31.96 -3.60 4.38
N GLU A 68 -32.98 -4.40 4.02
CA GLU A 68 -32.82 -5.83 3.76
C GLU A 68 -31.90 -6.09 2.56
N GLU A 69 -32.03 -5.29 1.50
CA GLU A 69 -31.16 -5.42 0.32
C GLU A 69 -29.72 -4.94 0.61
N VAL A 70 -29.55 -3.97 1.52
CA VAL A 70 -28.22 -3.56 2.00
C VAL A 70 -27.59 -4.69 2.82
N ASP A 71 -28.36 -5.43 3.62
CA ASP A 71 -27.88 -6.61 4.35
C ASP A 71 -27.53 -7.79 3.41
N GLU A 72 -28.26 -7.95 2.31
CA GLU A 72 -27.87 -8.89 1.26
C GLU A 72 -26.59 -8.45 0.52
N LEU A 73 -26.41 -7.15 0.31
CA LEU A 73 -25.17 -6.57 -0.21
C LEU A 73 -24.02 -6.73 0.80
N SER A 74 -24.29 -6.66 2.10
CA SER A 74 -23.27 -6.88 3.12
C SER A 74 -22.83 -8.34 3.21
N THR A 75 -23.74 -9.28 2.96
CA THR A 75 -23.40 -10.69 2.74
C THR A 75 -22.45 -10.87 1.52
N ARG A 76 -22.44 -9.91 0.57
CA ARG A 76 -21.44 -9.87 -0.52
C ARG A 76 -20.11 -9.24 -0.07
N ILE A 77 -20.11 -8.33 0.91
CA ILE A 77 -18.90 -7.82 1.58
C ILE A 77 -18.19 -8.96 2.31
N ASP A 78 -18.91 -9.81 3.03
CA ASP A 78 -18.32 -10.98 3.71
C ASP A 78 -17.66 -11.94 2.72
N ARG A 79 -18.28 -12.15 1.55
CA ARG A 79 -17.68 -12.91 0.46
C ARG A 79 -16.42 -12.24 -0.10
N TYR A 80 -16.36 -10.91 -0.14
CA TYR A 80 -15.15 -10.19 -0.51
C TYR A 80 -14.01 -10.43 0.50
N ILE A 81 -14.30 -10.36 1.80
CA ILE A 81 -13.33 -10.61 2.86
C ILE A 81 -12.85 -12.08 2.83
N GLN A 82 -13.77 -13.04 2.68
CA GLN A 82 -13.45 -14.46 2.57
C GLN A 82 -12.57 -14.76 1.35
N ARG A 83 -12.85 -14.13 0.21
CA ARG A 83 -12.03 -14.29 -1.00
C ARG A 83 -10.58 -13.85 -0.79
N ILE A 84 -10.34 -12.72 -0.10
CA ILE A 84 -8.97 -12.27 0.23
C ILE A 84 -8.25 -13.40 0.98
N SER A 85 -8.95 -14.06 1.89
CA SER A 85 -8.38 -15.18 2.65
C SER A 85 -8.18 -16.47 1.83
N GLU A 86 -8.97 -16.73 0.79
CA GLU A 86 -8.96 -18.00 0.06
C GLU A 86 -8.14 -17.97 -1.24
N GLU A 87 -8.37 -16.98 -2.10
CA GLU A 87 -7.72 -16.90 -3.42
C GLU A 87 -6.26 -16.47 -3.31
N GLU A 88 -5.95 -15.50 -2.46
CA GLU A 88 -4.57 -15.04 -2.28
C GLU A 88 -3.73 -16.08 -1.55
N LEU A 89 -4.29 -16.77 -0.54
CA LEU A 89 -3.66 -17.93 0.12
C LEU A 89 -3.35 -19.04 -0.88
N LYS A 90 -4.31 -19.37 -1.75
CA LYS A 90 -4.13 -20.41 -2.78
C LYS A 90 -3.02 -20.03 -3.76
N THR A 91 -3.00 -18.77 -4.19
CA THR A 91 -1.98 -18.24 -5.10
C THR A 91 -0.59 -18.25 -4.44
N LEU A 92 -0.52 -17.90 -3.15
CA LEU A 92 0.70 -17.97 -2.35
C LEU A 92 1.21 -19.40 -2.18
N LYS A 93 0.32 -20.33 -1.80
CA LYS A 93 0.66 -21.75 -1.68
C LYS A 93 1.19 -22.31 -3.00
N ALA A 94 0.58 -21.95 -4.13
CA ALA A 94 1.01 -22.36 -5.46
C ALA A 94 2.38 -21.78 -5.88
N LYS A 95 2.64 -20.49 -5.57
CA LYS A 95 3.98 -19.90 -5.79
C LYS A 95 5.03 -20.57 -4.93
N GLN A 96 4.70 -20.86 -3.68
CA GLN A 96 5.63 -21.44 -2.72
C GLN A 96 5.94 -22.91 -3.01
N SER A 97 4.99 -23.68 -3.58
CA SER A 97 5.25 -25.05 -4.03
C SER A 97 6.31 -25.12 -5.15
N ILE A 98 6.50 -24.03 -5.90
CA ILE A 98 7.51 -23.93 -6.97
C ILE A 98 8.90 -23.57 -6.41
N ILE A 99 8.97 -22.83 -5.30
CA ILE A 99 10.21 -22.21 -4.78
C ILE A 99 11.04 -23.16 -3.89
N GLY A 100 10.54 -24.37 -3.58
CA GLY A 100 11.24 -25.36 -2.76
C GLY A 100 11.25 -25.06 -1.26
N ARG A 101 11.70 -26.03 -0.44
CA ARG A 101 11.63 -25.98 1.04
C ARG A 101 12.51 -24.89 1.68
N HIS A 102 13.63 -24.51 1.05
CA HIS A 102 14.64 -23.65 1.67
C HIS A 102 14.27 -22.15 1.67
N ASN A 103 13.40 -21.71 0.76
CA ASN A 103 13.01 -20.30 0.61
C ASN A 103 11.51 -20.07 0.97
N GLN A 104 10.98 -20.87 1.91
CA GLN A 104 9.61 -20.70 2.41
C GLN A 104 9.48 -19.50 3.35
N ASN A 105 9.26 -18.31 2.78
CA ASN A 105 8.81 -17.13 3.52
C ASN A 105 7.30 -17.21 3.83
N ARG A 106 6.84 -18.31 4.46
CA ARG A 106 5.42 -18.53 4.81
C ARG A 106 4.92 -17.54 5.86
N MET A 107 5.66 -17.43 6.97
CA MET A 107 5.23 -16.66 8.14
C MET A 107 4.92 -15.18 7.82
N PRO A 108 5.79 -14.41 7.13
CA PRO A 108 5.54 -12.97 6.96
C PRO A 108 4.36 -12.67 6.04
N VAL A 109 4.02 -13.59 5.13
CA VAL A 109 2.96 -13.35 4.14
C VAL A 109 1.61 -13.83 4.65
N GLU A 110 1.57 -15.00 5.28
CA GLU A 110 0.36 -15.50 5.95
C GLU A 110 -0.10 -14.52 7.04
N HIS A 111 0.83 -14.02 7.85
CA HIS A 111 0.51 -13.01 8.87
C HIS A 111 -0.01 -11.69 8.26
N LYS A 112 0.59 -11.19 7.17
CA LYS A 112 0.11 -9.96 6.52
C LYS A 112 -1.32 -10.13 6.00
N MET A 113 -1.63 -11.29 5.45
CA MET A 113 -2.94 -11.56 4.89
C MET A 113 -3.99 -11.77 5.98
N GLN A 114 -3.66 -12.50 7.04
CA GLN A 114 -4.51 -12.61 8.24
C GLN A 114 -4.80 -11.24 8.83
N PHE A 115 -3.75 -10.43 9.02
CA PHE A 115 -3.88 -9.06 9.52
C PHE A 115 -4.79 -8.20 8.62
N THR A 116 -4.65 -8.32 7.30
CA THR A 116 -5.50 -7.57 6.35
C THR A 116 -6.96 -7.99 6.46
N VAL A 117 -7.24 -9.29 6.56
CA VAL A 117 -8.59 -9.82 6.73
C VAL A 117 -9.21 -9.38 8.06
N GLU A 118 -8.44 -9.46 9.15
CA GLU A 118 -8.88 -9.01 10.48
C GLU A 118 -9.16 -7.51 10.52
N GLN A 119 -8.32 -6.73 9.85
CA GLN A 119 -8.51 -5.28 9.78
C GLN A 119 -9.76 -4.92 8.97
N GLU A 120 -9.97 -5.51 7.80
CA GLU A 120 -11.18 -5.25 6.99
C GLU A 120 -12.47 -5.67 7.73
N LYS A 121 -12.46 -6.78 8.48
CA LYS A 121 -13.59 -7.17 9.34
C LYS A 121 -13.83 -6.17 10.46
N ARG A 122 -12.78 -5.76 11.16
CA ARG A 122 -12.89 -4.78 12.26
C ARG A 122 -13.44 -3.45 11.75
N ASP A 123 -12.93 -2.97 10.62
CA ASP A 123 -13.37 -1.71 10.04
C ASP A 123 -14.87 -1.79 9.68
N TYR A 124 -15.30 -2.89 9.06
CA TYR A 124 -16.72 -3.16 8.78
C TYR A 124 -17.62 -3.12 10.03
N GLU A 125 -17.22 -3.83 11.08
CA GLU A 125 -18.04 -4.02 12.29
C GLU A 125 -18.08 -2.78 13.19
N THR A 126 -17.06 -1.91 13.14
CA THR A 126 -16.91 -0.82 14.13
C THR A 126 -17.22 0.56 13.59
N CYS A 127 -16.64 0.94 12.45
CA CYS A 127 -16.74 2.30 11.91
C CYS A 127 -17.34 2.34 10.49
N GLY A 128 -17.70 1.19 9.94
CA GLY A 128 -18.16 1.04 8.56
C GLY A 128 -16.98 0.88 7.58
N PHE A 129 -17.31 0.39 6.38
CA PHE A 129 -16.34 0.01 5.34
C PHE A 129 -15.66 1.19 4.61
#